data_AF-T1WUB3-F1
#
_entry.id   AF-T1WUB3-F1
#
_cell.length_a   1.000
_cell.length_b   1.000
_cell.length_c   1.000
_cell.angle_alpha   90.00
_cell.angle_beta   90.00
_cell.angle_gamma   90.00
#
_symmetry.space_group_name_H-M   'P 1'
#
loop_
_entity.id
_entity.type
_entity.pdbx_description
1 polymer ?
#
loop_
_entity_poly.entity_id
_entity_poly.type
_entity_poly.pdbx_seq_one_letter_code
_entity_poly.pdbx_strand_id
1 'polypeptide(L)'
;YPDSFHADDWGLVEVANVDSYHGLIFGTWDPDPVSLRDSLGDMAWYLDAMLDHDAEGTVVVGGVHKWMLEGNWKLAAEQFASDWYHVNMSHASALTVLSPSGKPKDEVVHRTGRQFVDPMGHGHGFPVHPKNRFDSQTVHEWIDYAALRERLGDARVEGPVTTGHGTVFPNFSYLPVNGSIRIWHPKGPDRMEVWAWTIVDKSMPEHVREAQRLYNLRTFGPSGIFDQDD
;
A
#
# COMPACT_ATOMS: atom_id res chain seq x y z
N TYR A 1 18.22 -44.93 -7.31
CA TYR A 1 18.98 -44.12 -8.25
C TYR A 1 20.42 -44.64 -8.28
N PRO A 2 21.20 -44.42 -9.36
CA PRO A 2 22.63 -44.75 -9.38
C PRO A 2 23.40 -43.93 -8.34
N ASP A 3 24.58 -44.39 -7.93
CA ASP A 3 25.44 -43.69 -6.95
C ASP A 3 25.88 -42.29 -7.43
N SER A 4 25.83 -42.04 -8.74
CA SER A 4 26.09 -40.74 -9.35
C SER A 4 24.95 -39.73 -9.19
N PHE A 5 23.83 -40.13 -8.60
CA PHE A 5 22.72 -39.24 -8.32
C PHE A 5 22.83 -38.71 -6.88
N HIS A 6 23.27 -37.46 -6.75
CA HIS A 6 23.34 -36.76 -5.48
C HIS A 6 22.14 -35.81 -5.39
N ALA A 7 21.23 -36.06 -4.43
CA ALA A 7 20.02 -35.24 -4.29
C ALA A 7 20.33 -33.76 -4.02
N ASP A 8 21.46 -33.48 -3.36
CA ASP A 8 21.92 -32.13 -3.04
C ASP A 8 22.26 -31.29 -4.28
N ASP A 9 22.53 -31.91 -5.43
CA ASP A 9 22.76 -31.23 -6.71
C ASP A 9 21.46 -30.75 -7.39
N TRP A 10 20.29 -31.19 -6.88
CA TRP A 10 18.98 -31.00 -7.51
C TRP A 10 17.97 -30.32 -6.58
N GLY A 11 18.46 -29.47 -5.67
CA GLY A 11 17.61 -28.58 -4.88
C GLY A 11 16.73 -27.68 -5.77
N LEU A 12 15.64 -27.16 -5.19
CA LEU A 12 14.85 -26.12 -5.87
C LEU A 12 15.73 -24.88 -6.08
N VAL A 13 15.47 -24.13 -7.15
CA VAL A 13 16.16 -22.85 -7.37
C VAL A 13 15.75 -21.89 -6.26
N GLU A 14 16.72 -21.47 -5.45
CA GLU A 14 16.51 -20.52 -4.37
C GLU A 14 16.61 -19.08 -4.87
N VAL A 15 15.79 -18.19 -4.31
CA VAL A 15 15.95 -16.75 -4.51
C VAL A 15 17.28 -16.34 -3.86
N ALA A 16 18.14 -15.65 -4.61
CA ALA A 16 19.52 -15.41 -4.22
C ALA A 16 19.64 -14.66 -2.88
N ASN A 17 18.78 -13.66 -2.66
CA ASN A 17 18.73 -12.92 -1.40
C ASN A 17 17.27 -12.67 -1.00
N VAL A 18 16.97 -12.88 0.28
CA VAL A 18 15.67 -12.63 0.91
C VAL A 18 15.90 -11.81 2.18
N ASP A 19 15.18 -10.71 2.33
CA ASP A 19 15.25 -9.84 3.50
C ASP A 19 13.85 -9.30 3.85
N SER A 20 13.70 -8.66 5.00
CA SER A 20 12.41 -8.17 5.48
C SER A 20 12.46 -6.76 6.05
N TYR A 21 11.37 -6.00 5.86
CA TYR A 21 11.18 -4.67 6.43
C TYR A 21 9.79 -4.60 7.09
N HIS A 22 9.74 -4.49 8.43
CA HIS A 22 8.50 -4.47 9.21
C HIS A 22 7.51 -5.62 8.85
N GLY A 23 8.04 -6.82 8.59
CA GLY A 23 7.25 -8.00 8.25
C GLY A 23 6.90 -8.16 6.77
N LEU A 24 7.12 -7.14 5.94
CA LEU A 24 7.13 -7.32 4.48
C LEU A 24 8.39 -8.07 4.08
N ILE A 25 8.25 -9.10 3.25
CA ILE A 25 9.35 -9.94 2.78
C ILE A 25 9.65 -9.60 1.33
N PHE A 26 10.90 -9.23 1.04
CA PHE A 26 11.39 -8.90 -0.28
C PHE A 26 12.42 -9.94 -0.72
N GLY A 27 12.51 -10.16 -2.03
CA GLY A 27 13.49 -11.06 -2.63
C GLY A 27 14.12 -10.45 -3.87
N THR A 28 15.39 -10.76 -4.10
CA THR A 28 16.11 -10.37 -5.32
C THR A 28 16.89 -11.55 -5.86
N TRP A 29 16.99 -11.61 -7.19
CA TRP A 29 17.80 -12.59 -7.92
C TRP A 29 19.26 -12.15 -8.08
N ASP A 30 19.58 -10.90 -7.71
CA ASP A 30 20.95 -10.41 -7.63
C ASP A 30 21.66 -11.11 -6.44
N PRO A 31 22.78 -11.81 -6.66
CA PRO A 31 23.52 -12.46 -5.58
C PRO A 31 24.30 -11.49 -4.70
N ASP A 32 24.59 -10.27 -5.15
CA ASP A 32 25.34 -9.25 -4.40
C ASP A 32 24.59 -7.90 -4.36
N PRO A 33 23.37 -7.87 -3.79
CA PRO A 33 22.55 -6.67 -3.79
C PRO A 33 23.02 -5.70 -2.71
N VAL A 34 22.65 -4.43 -2.86
CA VAL A 34 22.61 -3.51 -1.71
C VAL A 34 21.62 -4.03 -0.66
N SER A 35 21.79 -3.64 0.61
CA SER A 35 20.85 -4.05 1.66
C SER A 35 19.42 -3.59 1.35
N LEU A 36 18.39 -4.28 1.84
CA LEU A 36 17.00 -3.84 1.66
C LEU A 36 16.77 -2.45 2.23
N ARG A 37 17.43 -2.11 3.36
CA ARG A 37 17.33 -0.77 3.95
C ARG A 37 17.90 0.29 3.01
N ASP A 38 19.06 0.02 2.41
CA ASP A 38 19.68 0.95 1.45
C ASP A 38 18.86 1.03 0.17
N SER A 39 18.28 -0.08 -0.29
CA SER A 39 17.42 -0.08 -1.46
C SER A 39 16.16 0.74 -1.25
N LEU A 40 15.58 0.73 -0.04
CA LEU A 40 14.41 1.54 0.30
C LEU A 40 14.76 3.02 0.51
N GLY A 41 16.02 3.37 0.82
CA GLY A 41 16.45 4.76 1.00
C GLY A 41 15.51 5.58 1.90
N ASP A 42 15.13 6.77 1.43
CA ASP A 42 14.21 7.65 2.17
C ASP A 42 12.75 7.18 2.10
N MET A 43 12.39 6.29 1.16
CA MET A 43 11.05 5.69 1.05
C MET A 43 10.65 4.95 2.32
N ALA A 44 11.61 4.37 3.03
CA ALA A 44 11.38 3.74 4.33
C ALA A 44 10.68 4.66 5.34
N TRP A 45 11.02 5.96 5.37
CA TRP A 45 10.36 6.91 6.27
C TRP A 45 8.85 7.01 6.01
N TYR A 46 8.44 6.87 4.75
CA TYR A 46 7.04 6.89 4.33
C TYR A 46 6.35 5.52 4.51
N LEU A 47 7.09 4.41 4.38
CA LEU A 47 6.57 3.07 4.69
C LEU A 47 6.28 2.90 6.18
N ASP A 48 7.10 3.48 7.06
CA ASP A 48 6.87 3.46 8.51
C ASP A 48 5.51 4.05 8.89
N ALA A 49 5.03 5.03 8.11
CA ALA A 49 3.71 5.64 8.27
C ALA A 49 2.53 4.72 7.89
N MET A 50 2.78 3.46 7.54
CA MET A 50 1.77 2.41 7.40
C MET A 50 2.15 1.19 8.24
N LEU A 51 3.45 0.87 8.33
CA LEU A 51 3.93 -0.39 8.90
C LEU A 51 4.35 -0.28 10.37
N ASP A 52 4.59 0.94 10.87
CA ASP A 52 5.11 1.18 12.21
C ASP A 52 4.11 1.93 13.10
N HIS A 53 2.80 1.74 12.86
CA HIS A 53 1.75 2.26 13.75
C HIS A 53 1.73 1.55 15.11
N ASP A 54 2.00 0.25 15.09
CA ASP A 54 1.83 -0.66 16.22
C ASP A 54 3.15 -1.35 16.59
N ALA A 55 3.42 -1.46 17.90
CA ALA A 55 4.58 -2.16 18.41
C ALA A 55 4.54 -3.67 18.13
N GLU A 56 3.34 -4.24 17.92
CA GLU A 56 3.18 -5.64 17.50
C GLU A 56 3.31 -5.85 15.99
N GLY A 57 3.46 -4.77 15.21
CA GLY A 57 3.54 -4.77 13.75
C GLY A 57 2.18 -4.94 13.08
N THR A 58 2.20 -5.33 11.80
CA THR A 58 1.00 -5.49 10.98
C THR A 58 0.65 -6.95 10.73
N VAL A 59 -0.61 -7.20 10.35
CA VAL A 59 -1.11 -8.52 9.97
C VAL A 59 -2.06 -8.41 8.78
N VAL A 60 -2.00 -9.39 7.88
CA VAL A 60 -2.96 -9.54 6.78
C VAL A 60 -4.31 -9.99 7.32
N VAL A 61 -5.39 -9.33 6.90
CA VAL A 61 -6.76 -9.71 7.27
C VAL A 61 -7.43 -10.42 6.10
N GLY A 62 -7.94 -11.63 6.36
CA GLY A 62 -8.56 -12.46 5.34
C GLY A 62 -7.52 -13.17 4.48
N GLY A 63 -7.34 -12.72 3.24
CA GLY A 63 -6.47 -13.37 2.27
C GLY A 63 -6.05 -12.43 1.16
N VAL A 64 -5.75 -13.01 0.00
CA VAL A 64 -5.33 -12.27 -1.19
C VAL A 64 -6.45 -12.22 -2.22
N HIS A 65 -6.71 -11.03 -2.75
CA HIS A 65 -7.53 -10.87 -3.94
C HIS A 65 -6.61 -10.93 -5.16
N LYS A 66 -6.97 -11.76 -6.15
CA LYS A 66 -6.21 -11.92 -7.39
C LYS A 66 -7.11 -11.74 -8.60
N TRP A 67 -6.72 -10.88 -9.53
CA TRP A 67 -7.44 -10.68 -10.77
C TRP A 67 -6.51 -10.25 -11.90
N MET A 68 -6.98 -10.41 -13.14
CA MET A 68 -6.25 -10.03 -14.34
C MET A 68 -6.73 -8.67 -14.82
N LEU A 69 -5.78 -7.82 -15.26
CA LEU A 69 -6.05 -6.58 -15.97
C LEU A 69 -5.35 -6.58 -17.32
N GLU A 70 -6.01 -6.03 -18.32
CA GLU A 70 -5.41 -5.68 -19.61
C GLU A 70 -4.74 -4.30 -19.46
N GLY A 71 -3.43 -4.27 -19.66
CA GLY A 71 -2.62 -3.07 -19.41
C GLY A 71 -1.22 -3.45 -18.93
N ASN A 72 -0.28 -2.54 -19.18
CA ASN A 72 1.06 -2.70 -18.67
C ASN A 72 1.09 -2.42 -17.15
N TRP A 73 1.81 -3.23 -16.38
CA TRP A 73 1.98 -3.05 -14.93
C TRP A 73 2.47 -1.64 -14.53
N LYS A 74 3.20 -0.96 -15.41
CA LYS A 74 3.70 0.40 -15.18
C LYS A 74 2.59 1.44 -15.01
N LEU A 75 1.41 1.24 -15.64
CA LEU A 75 0.28 2.15 -15.52
C LEU A 75 -0.22 2.22 -14.07
N ALA A 76 -0.38 1.06 -13.42
CA ALA A 76 -0.77 0.99 -12.01
C ALA A 76 0.36 1.48 -11.09
N ALA A 77 1.63 1.14 -11.43
CA ALA A 77 2.78 1.58 -10.64
C ALA A 77 2.95 3.12 -10.65
N GLU A 78 2.79 3.79 -11.81
CA GLU A 78 2.92 5.26 -11.91
C GLU A 78 1.77 5.99 -11.22
N GLN A 79 0.54 5.46 -11.35
CA GLN A 79 -0.66 6.01 -10.70
C GLN A 79 -0.44 6.06 -9.19
N PHE A 80 -0.09 4.92 -8.57
CA PHE A 80 0.18 4.85 -7.13
C PHE A 80 1.45 5.59 -6.71
N ALA A 81 2.44 5.75 -7.59
CA ALA A 81 3.66 6.48 -7.26
C ALA A 81 3.41 7.99 -7.12
N SER A 82 2.49 8.57 -7.92
CA SER A 82 2.48 10.02 -8.17
C SER A 82 1.16 10.67 -8.53
N ASP A 83 0.14 9.92 -8.93
CA ASP A 83 -1.07 10.49 -9.52
C ASP A 83 -2.12 10.83 -8.46
N TRP A 84 -1.97 11.98 -7.81
CA TRP A 84 -3.07 12.58 -7.03
C TRP A 84 -4.12 13.27 -7.94
N TYR A 85 -3.75 13.54 -9.19
CA TYR A 85 -4.51 14.38 -10.09
C TYR A 85 -5.81 13.71 -10.56
N HIS A 86 -5.77 12.40 -10.84
CA HIS A 86 -6.93 11.64 -11.31
C HIS A 86 -8.07 11.58 -10.29
N VAL A 87 -7.78 11.69 -8.99
CA VAL A 87 -8.76 11.48 -7.89
C VAL A 87 -10.04 12.30 -8.07
N ASN A 88 -9.91 13.58 -8.43
CA ASN A 88 -11.07 14.46 -8.58
C ASN A 88 -11.84 14.25 -9.90
N MET A 89 -11.26 13.52 -10.85
CA MET A 89 -11.82 13.28 -12.19
C MET A 89 -12.34 11.85 -12.32
N SER A 90 -11.47 10.85 -12.22
CA SER A 90 -11.83 9.44 -12.35
C SER A 90 -12.83 9.03 -11.28
N HIS A 91 -12.56 9.39 -10.02
CA HIS A 91 -13.39 9.01 -8.88
C HIS A 91 -14.50 10.00 -8.54
N ALA A 92 -14.85 10.93 -9.44
CA ALA A 92 -15.88 11.93 -9.19
C ALA A 92 -17.22 11.28 -8.79
N SER A 93 -17.53 10.11 -9.37
CA SER A 93 -18.74 9.33 -9.07
C SER A 93 -18.72 8.79 -7.64
N ALA A 94 -17.63 8.14 -7.23
CA ALA A 94 -17.43 7.60 -5.88
C ALA A 94 -17.44 8.71 -4.82
N LEU A 95 -16.73 9.81 -5.07
CA LEU A 95 -16.71 10.98 -4.17
C LEU A 95 -18.09 11.61 -3.99
N THR A 96 -18.91 11.60 -5.04
CA THR A 96 -20.29 12.09 -4.99
C THR A 96 -21.16 11.19 -4.13
N VAL A 97 -21.10 9.86 -4.33
CA VAL A 97 -21.89 8.86 -3.58
C VAL A 97 -21.51 8.83 -2.10
N LEU A 98 -20.22 8.97 -1.78
CA LEU A 98 -19.74 8.98 -0.40
C LEU A 98 -19.98 10.32 0.31
N SER A 99 -20.38 11.37 -0.41
CA SER A 99 -20.70 12.65 0.19
C SER A 99 -22.15 12.68 0.72
N PRO A 100 -22.39 13.02 2.00
CA PRO A 100 -23.74 13.16 2.55
C PRO A 100 -24.62 14.18 1.80
N SER A 101 -24.00 15.18 1.18
CA SER A 101 -24.70 16.23 0.41
C SER A 101 -24.76 15.94 -1.10
N GLY A 102 -24.27 14.78 -1.55
CA GLY A 102 -24.18 14.44 -2.98
C GLY A 102 -23.23 15.34 -3.76
N LYS A 103 -22.31 16.04 -3.08
CA LYS A 103 -21.21 16.84 -3.66
C LYS A 103 -20.02 16.84 -2.71
N PRO A 104 -18.79 16.56 -3.16
CA PRO A 104 -17.62 16.70 -2.30
C PRO A 104 -17.44 18.16 -1.87
N LYS A 105 -16.95 18.38 -0.64
CA LYS A 105 -16.67 19.73 -0.13
C LYS A 105 -15.44 20.32 -0.82
N ASP A 106 -15.41 21.63 -1.07
CA ASP A 106 -14.28 22.31 -1.69
C ASP A 106 -12.94 22.07 -0.96
N GLU A 107 -12.96 21.99 0.37
CA GLU A 107 -11.78 21.68 1.20
C GLU A 107 -11.19 20.28 0.92
N VAL A 108 -12.01 19.35 0.42
CA VAL A 108 -11.56 18.01 0.01
C VAL A 108 -10.98 18.07 -1.39
N VAL A 109 -11.67 18.75 -2.31
CA VAL A 109 -11.26 18.88 -3.72
C VAL A 109 -9.95 19.64 -3.87
N HIS A 110 -9.78 20.72 -3.09
CA HIS A 110 -8.62 21.62 -3.17
C HIS A 110 -7.60 21.38 -2.06
N ARG A 111 -7.56 20.17 -1.50
CA ARG A 111 -6.62 19.82 -0.44
C ARG A 111 -5.19 19.86 -0.98
N THR A 112 -4.30 20.52 -0.25
CA THR A 112 -2.87 20.57 -0.59
C THR A 112 -2.14 19.37 -0.01
N GLY A 113 -1.02 19.02 -0.65
CA GLY A 113 -0.24 17.84 -0.29
C GLY A 113 1.23 17.99 -0.64
N ARG A 114 1.97 16.90 -0.48
CA ARG A 114 3.37 16.77 -0.85
C ARG A 114 3.56 15.51 -1.68
N GLN A 115 4.57 15.54 -2.52
CA GLN A 115 4.99 14.42 -3.35
C GLN A 115 6.48 14.17 -3.08
N PHE A 116 6.80 12.93 -2.74
CA PHE A 116 8.15 12.40 -2.63
C PHE A 116 8.46 11.57 -3.87
N VAL A 117 9.68 11.71 -4.36
CA VAL A 117 10.31 10.85 -5.37
C VAL A 117 11.80 10.75 -5.05
N ASP A 118 12.42 9.62 -5.40
CA ASP A 118 13.87 9.44 -5.27
C ASP A 118 14.51 8.86 -6.55
N PRO A 119 15.85 8.92 -6.67
CA PRO A 119 16.55 8.33 -7.81
C PRO A 119 16.44 6.81 -7.94
N MET A 120 15.97 6.11 -6.90
CA MET A 120 15.73 4.66 -6.93
C MET A 120 14.36 4.30 -7.54
N GLY A 121 13.58 5.33 -7.90
CA GLY A 121 12.29 5.20 -8.56
C GLY A 121 11.12 5.03 -7.60
N HIS A 122 11.34 5.20 -6.29
CA HIS A 122 10.26 5.19 -5.32
C HIS A 122 9.45 6.47 -5.40
N GLY A 123 8.16 6.38 -5.09
CA GLY A 123 7.25 7.53 -5.10
C GLY A 123 6.20 7.42 -4.01
N HIS A 124 5.88 8.55 -3.39
CA HIS A 124 4.82 8.65 -2.40
C HIS A 124 4.16 10.03 -2.40
N GLY A 125 2.84 10.09 -2.57
CA GLY A 125 2.04 11.31 -2.56
C GLY A 125 1.04 11.29 -1.42
N PHE A 126 0.84 12.43 -0.75
CA PHE A 126 -0.11 12.52 0.37
C PHE A 126 -0.59 13.95 0.60
N PRO A 127 -1.84 14.15 1.05
CA PRO A 127 -2.28 15.43 1.54
C PRO A 127 -1.64 15.75 2.89
N VAL A 128 -1.50 17.05 3.21
CA VAL A 128 -1.07 17.48 4.55
C VAL A 128 -2.28 18.01 5.30
N HIS A 129 -2.72 17.28 6.32
CA HIS A 129 -3.93 17.63 7.07
C HIS A 129 -3.92 17.05 8.50
N PRO A 130 -4.34 17.81 9.53
CA PRO A 130 -4.35 17.35 10.92
C PRO A 130 -5.37 16.26 11.25
N LYS A 131 -6.20 15.88 10.27
CA LYS A 131 -7.22 14.83 10.37
C LYS A 131 -7.10 13.88 9.19
N ASN A 132 -6.93 12.60 9.48
CA ASN A 132 -6.98 11.53 8.50
C ASN A 132 -8.40 11.36 7.97
N ARG A 133 -8.48 10.98 6.71
CA ARG A 133 -9.72 10.53 6.07
C ARG A 133 -9.38 9.30 5.22
N PHE A 134 -10.35 8.42 5.03
CA PHE A 134 -10.32 7.17 4.23
C PHE A 134 -9.97 5.87 4.98
N ASP A 135 -10.34 5.79 6.25
CA ASP A 135 -10.50 4.58 7.02
C ASP A 135 -11.98 4.29 7.32
N SER A 136 -12.28 3.08 7.80
CA SER A 136 -13.58 2.85 8.42
C SER A 136 -13.74 3.72 9.68
N GLN A 137 -14.95 4.21 9.97
CA GLN A 137 -15.19 5.00 11.18
C GLN A 137 -14.76 4.24 12.45
N THR A 138 -14.96 2.92 12.48
CA THR A 138 -14.54 2.05 13.58
C THR A 138 -13.02 2.08 13.78
N VAL A 139 -12.23 2.06 12.71
CA VAL A 139 -10.77 2.19 12.79
C VAL A 139 -10.38 3.58 13.26
N HIS A 140 -11.02 4.61 12.70
CA HIS A 140 -10.75 6.00 13.08
C HIS A 140 -10.94 6.25 14.58
N GLU A 141 -12.01 5.69 15.15
CA GLU A 141 -12.33 5.80 16.58
C GLU A 141 -11.43 4.95 17.47
N TRP A 142 -10.81 3.89 16.93
CA TRP A 142 -9.90 3.02 17.66
C TRP A 142 -8.47 3.59 17.74
N ILE A 143 -8.01 4.32 16.72
CA ILE A 143 -6.65 4.86 16.66
C ILE A 143 -6.41 5.91 17.76
N ASP A 144 -5.40 5.67 18.60
CA ASP A 144 -4.87 6.67 19.53
C ASP A 144 -3.86 7.58 18.80
N TYR A 145 -4.36 8.71 18.31
CA TYR A 145 -3.56 9.71 17.60
C TYR A 145 -2.51 10.42 18.47
N ALA A 146 -2.62 10.38 19.81
CA ALA A 146 -1.59 10.93 20.68
C ALA A 146 -0.41 9.96 20.77
N ALA A 147 -0.69 8.68 20.99
CA ALA A 147 0.32 7.62 20.97
C ALA A 147 1.00 7.51 19.59
N LEU A 148 0.24 7.64 18.51
CA LEU A 148 0.78 7.60 17.16
C LEU A 148 1.72 8.78 16.86
N ARG A 149 1.42 9.97 17.39
CA ARG A 149 2.30 11.14 17.29
C ARG A 149 3.58 10.96 18.10
N GLU A 150 3.49 10.39 19.29
CA GLU A 150 4.66 10.07 20.11
C GLU A 150 5.60 9.10 19.36
N ARG A 151 5.03 8.11 18.68
CA ARG A 151 5.78 7.10 17.93
C ARG A 151 6.38 7.62 16.62
N LEU A 152 5.57 8.26 15.78
CA LEU A 152 5.92 8.57 14.39
C LEU A 152 6.30 10.03 14.16
N GLY A 153 5.94 10.91 15.09
CA GLY A 153 6.06 12.36 14.98
C GLY A 153 4.91 13.00 14.19
N ASP A 154 4.68 14.29 14.44
CA ASP A 154 3.59 15.05 13.82
C ASP A 154 3.65 15.04 12.29
N ALA A 155 4.86 15.14 11.71
CA ALA A 155 5.02 15.19 10.26
C ALA A 155 4.52 13.92 9.54
N ARG A 156 4.65 12.75 10.18
CA ARG A 156 4.09 11.50 9.63
C ARG A 156 2.58 11.47 9.81
N VAL A 157 2.12 11.78 11.03
CA VAL A 157 0.70 11.72 11.40
C VAL A 157 -0.16 12.68 10.58
N GLU A 158 0.34 13.88 10.29
CA GLU A 158 -0.39 14.88 9.49
C GLU A 158 -0.17 14.75 7.98
N GLY A 159 0.69 13.81 7.56
CA GLY A 159 1.09 13.64 6.17
C GLY A 159 0.89 12.21 5.68
N PRO A 160 1.93 11.37 5.56
CA PRO A 160 1.82 10.00 5.03
C PRO A 160 0.82 9.08 5.74
N VAL A 161 0.58 9.26 7.05
CA VAL A 161 -0.45 8.53 7.82
C VAL A 161 -1.87 9.00 7.43
N THR A 162 -2.01 9.93 6.48
CA THR A 162 -3.31 10.32 5.89
C THR A 162 -3.59 9.45 4.64
N THR A 163 -4.46 9.93 3.74
CA THR A 163 -4.86 9.23 2.51
C THR A 163 -3.75 9.15 1.46
N GLY A 164 -2.52 8.80 1.82
CA GLY A 164 -1.42 8.73 0.87
C GLY A 164 -1.57 7.62 -0.17
N HIS A 165 -0.74 7.67 -1.20
CA HIS A 165 -0.49 6.59 -2.14
C HIS A 165 1.01 6.47 -2.35
N GLY A 166 1.53 5.26 -2.53
CA GLY A 166 2.94 5.08 -2.86
C GLY A 166 3.23 3.83 -3.65
N THR A 167 4.38 3.84 -4.31
CA THR A 167 4.98 2.70 -4.97
C THR A 167 6.44 2.58 -4.53
N VAL A 168 6.78 1.44 -3.93
CA VAL A 168 8.16 0.98 -3.85
C VAL A 168 8.48 0.31 -5.17
N PHE A 169 9.50 0.84 -5.83
CA PHE A 169 9.92 0.36 -7.15
C PHE A 169 10.31 -1.13 -7.08
N PRO A 170 9.93 -1.95 -8.07
CA PRO A 170 9.21 -1.56 -9.29
C PRO A 170 7.69 -1.52 -9.13
N ASN A 171 7.10 -2.52 -8.46
CA ASN A 171 5.70 -2.87 -8.66
C ASN A 171 4.95 -3.18 -7.36
N PHE A 172 5.47 -2.72 -6.22
CA PHE A 172 4.78 -2.83 -4.93
C PHE A 172 4.16 -1.49 -4.57
N SER A 173 2.82 -1.43 -4.51
CA SER A 173 2.08 -0.20 -4.22
C SER A 173 1.23 -0.33 -2.97
N TYR A 174 0.96 0.79 -2.31
CA TYR A 174 0.21 0.81 -1.06
C TYR A 174 -0.58 2.10 -0.82
N LEU A 175 -1.60 2.00 0.02
CA LEU A 175 -2.42 3.10 0.54
C LEU A 175 -2.37 3.06 2.08
N PRO A 176 -1.64 3.97 2.76
CA PRO A 176 -1.36 3.88 4.20
C PRO A 176 -2.59 3.77 5.09
N VAL A 177 -3.51 4.74 5.06
CA VAL A 177 -4.71 4.74 5.92
C VAL A 177 -5.66 3.59 5.61
N ASN A 178 -5.77 3.25 4.33
CA ASN A 178 -6.66 2.17 3.94
C ASN A 178 -6.05 0.79 4.29
N GLY A 179 -4.72 0.70 4.46
CA GLY A 179 -4.02 -0.57 4.68
C GLY A 179 -4.06 -1.49 3.45
N SER A 180 -4.30 -0.94 2.26
CA SER A 180 -4.27 -1.72 1.01
C SER A 180 -2.82 -1.81 0.55
N ILE A 181 -2.33 -3.03 0.30
CA ILE A 181 -1.04 -3.27 -0.33
C ILE A 181 -1.20 -4.16 -1.55
N ARG A 182 -0.39 -3.93 -2.59
CA ARG A 182 -0.58 -4.55 -3.90
C ARG A 182 0.74 -4.86 -4.59
N ILE A 183 0.75 -5.94 -5.35
CA ILE A 183 1.82 -6.24 -6.30
C ILE A 183 1.21 -6.35 -7.70
N TRP A 184 1.78 -5.59 -8.64
CA TRP A 184 1.41 -5.63 -10.05
C TRP A 184 2.28 -6.66 -10.78
N HIS A 185 1.87 -7.93 -10.80
CA HIS A 185 2.66 -8.99 -11.41
C HIS A 185 2.58 -8.90 -12.94
N PRO A 186 3.69 -8.62 -13.66
CA PRO A 186 3.67 -8.53 -15.12
C PRO A 186 3.35 -9.89 -15.76
N LYS A 187 2.44 -9.91 -16.74
CA LYS A 187 2.08 -11.08 -17.55
C LYS A 187 2.29 -10.80 -19.05
N GLY A 188 3.41 -10.17 -19.37
CA GLY A 188 3.71 -9.63 -20.69
C GLY A 188 3.59 -8.10 -20.73
N PRO A 189 3.66 -7.50 -21.94
CA PRO A 189 3.62 -6.04 -22.09
C PRO A 189 2.22 -5.44 -21.94
N ASP A 190 1.17 -6.23 -22.11
CA ASP A 190 -0.23 -5.79 -22.24
C ASP A 190 -1.15 -6.41 -21.17
N ARG A 191 -0.59 -7.12 -20.18
CA ARG A 191 -1.36 -7.74 -19.09
C ARG A 191 -0.60 -7.71 -17.78
N MET A 192 -1.36 -7.66 -16.69
CA MET A 192 -0.86 -7.89 -15.34
C MET A 192 -1.84 -8.76 -14.54
N GLU A 193 -1.30 -9.46 -13.55
CA GLU A 193 -2.09 -10.08 -12.49
C GLU A 193 -1.90 -9.24 -11.22
N VAL A 194 -2.98 -8.67 -10.72
CA VAL A 194 -2.97 -7.89 -9.49
C VAL A 194 -3.11 -8.83 -8.31
N TRP A 195 -2.22 -8.74 -7.33
CA TRP A 195 -2.40 -9.35 -6.02
C TRP A 195 -2.58 -8.23 -5.00
N ALA A 196 -3.71 -8.22 -4.30
CA ALA A 196 -4.01 -7.20 -3.30
C ALA A 196 -4.35 -7.83 -1.95
N TRP A 197 -3.87 -7.20 -0.89
CA TRP A 197 -4.14 -7.56 0.49
C TRP A 197 -4.61 -6.34 1.28
N THR A 198 -5.29 -6.62 2.39
CA THR A 198 -5.53 -5.64 3.45
C THR A 198 -4.64 -6.00 4.64
N ILE A 199 -3.82 -5.06 5.08
CA ILE A 199 -3.07 -5.14 6.32
C ILE A 199 -3.66 -4.17 7.35
N VAL A 200 -3.56 -4.56 8.61
CA VAL A 200 -3.98 -3.75 9.77
C VAL A 200 -2.99 -3.97 10.91
N ASP A 201 -3.07 -3.12 11.93
CA ASP A 201 -2.29 -3.28 13.15
C ASP A 201 -2.65 -4.58 13.88
N LYS A 202 -1.63 -5.30 14.33
CA LYS A 202 -1.81 -6.62 14.93
C LYS A 202 -2.51 -6.57 16.29
N SER A 203 -2.46 -5.45 16.99
CA SER A 203 -3.18 -5.22 18.25
C SER A 203 -4.66 -4.88 18.05
N MET A 204 -5.12 -4.56 16.82
CA MET A 204 -6.54 -4.24 16.57
C MET A 204 -7.45 -5.40 17.00
N PRO A 205 -8.55 -5.14 17.72
CA PRO A 205 -9.56 -6.17 17.98
C PRO A 205 -10.20 -6.67 16.68
N GLU A 206 -10.68 -7.91 16.68
CA GLU A 206 -11.25 -8.56 15.48
C GLU A 206 -12.33 -7.72 14.77
N HIS A 207 -13.23 -7.09 15.53
CA HIS A 207 -14.28 -6.24 14.95
C HIS A 207 -13.75 -4.99 14.24
N VAL A 208 -12.59 -4.48 14.65
CA VAL A 208 -11.92 -3.33 14.02
C VAL A 208 -11.23 -3.78 12.73
N ARG A 209 -10.56 -4.93 12.75
CA ARG A 209 -9.94 -5.54 11.55
C ARG A 209 -10.99 -5.84 10.49
N GLU A 210 -12.12 -6.41 10.90
CA GLU A 210 -13.22 -6.74 10.00
C GLU A 210 -13.86 -5.49 9.40
N ALA A 211 -14.00 -4.41 10.18
CA ALA A 211 -14.48 -3.13 9.66
C ALA A 211 -13.56 -2.58 8.56
N GLN A 212 -12.24 -2.66 8.73
CA GLN A 212 -11.27 -2.23 7.71
C GLN A 212 -11.26 -3.13 6.49
N ARG A 213 -11.39 -4.45 6.67
CA ARG A 213 -11.49 -5.42 5.58
C ARG A 213 -12.73 -5.16 4.72
N LEU A 214 -13.88 -4.93 5.35
CA LEU A 214 -15.13 -4.60 4.65
C LEU A 214 -15.07 -3.22 3.98
N TYR A 215 -14.37 -2.27 4.58
CA TYR A 215 -14.13 -0.96 3.96
C TYR A 215 -13.32 -1.13 2.67
N ASN A 216 -12.16 -1.80 2.74
CA ASN A 216 -11.34 -2.12 1.56
C ASN A 216 -12.15 -2.83 0.47
N LEU A 217 -12.91 -3.87 0.82
CA LEU A 217 -13.72 -4.62 -0.14
C LEU A 217 -14.68 -3.72 -0.95
N ARG A 218 -15.17 -2.63 -0.34
CA ARG A 218 -16.10 -1.69 -0.97
C ARG A 218 -15.38 -0.59 -1.75
N THR A 219 -14.15 -0.25 -1.39
CA THR A 219 -13.42 0.88 -1.96
C THR A 219 -12.39 0.45 -3.00
N PHE A 220 -11.56 -0.54 -2.67
CA PHE A 220 -10.32 -0.87 -3.35
C PHE A 220 -10.15 -2.40 -3.40
N GLY A 221 -10.24 -2.96 -4.61
CA GLY A 221 -10.24 -4.40 -4.90
C GLY A 221 -11.07 -4.69 -6.16
N PRO A 222 -11.26 -5.98 -6.53
CA PRO A 222 -11.92 -6.37 -7.78
C PRO A 222 -13.33 -5.82 -8.03
N SER A 223 -14.01 -5.35 -6.97
CA SER A 223 -15.34 -4.76 -7.01
C SER A 223 -15.42 -3.44 -6.24
N GLY A 224 -14.27 -2.79 -6.02
CA GLY A 224 -14.17 -1.54 -5.27
C GLY A 224 -14.73 -0.37 -6.08
N ILE A 225 -15.45 0.54 -5.41
CA ILE A 225 -16.06 1.70 -6.07
C ILE A 225 -15.03 2.67 -6.66
N PHE A 226 -13.78 2.67 -6.17
CA PHE A 226 -12.69 3.46 -6.73
C PHE A 226 -11.88 2.65 -7.75
N ASP A 227 -11.53 1.42 -7.41
CA ASP A 227 -10.65 0.55 -8.23
C ASP A 227 -11.22 0.20 -9.61
N GLN A 228 -12.54 0.27 -9.78
CA GLN A 228 -13.20 0.05 -11.07
C GLN A 228 -13.14 1.27 -12.01
N ASP A 229 -12.91 2.47 -11.44
CA ASP A 229 -12.79 3.73 -12.20
C ASP A 229 -11.34 3.94 -12.69
N ASP A 230 -10.36 3.27 -12.05
CA ASP A 230 -8.94 3.20 -12.43
C ASP A 230 -8.70 2.23 -13.60
#